data_AF-A0A5C8F776-F1
#
_entry.id   AF-A0A5C8F776-F1
#
_cell.length_a   1.000
_cell.length_b   1.000
_cell.length_c   1.000
_cell.angle_alpha   90.00
_cell.angle_beta   90.00
_cell.angle_gamma   90.00
#
_symmetry.space_group_name_H-M   'P 1'
#
loop_
_entity.id
_entity.type
_entity.pdbx_description
1 polymer ?
#
loop_
_entity_poly.entity_id
_entity_poly.type
_entity_poly.pdbx_seq_one_letter_code
_entity_poly.pdbx_strand_id
1 'polypeptide(L)'
;MNKISTKKSGFNPNWQIKTLNEVCDKISAGGDKPDDCITEKTEENQIPIFSNGIKNKGLCGYTKTPTITKPALTISARGTIGFACVRYEPFFRLLD
;
A
#
# COMPACT_ATOMS: atom_id res chain seq x y z
N MET A 1 -22.87 13.01 12.13
CA MET A 1 -21.42 12.88 11.90
C MET A 1 -20.73 14.05 12.56
N ASN A 2 -19.94 13.82 13.60
CA ASN A 2 -19.31 14.89 14.37
C ASN A 2 -18.19 15.53 13.54
N LYS A 3 -18.31 16.84 13.27
CA LYS A 3 -17.24 17.64 12.68
C LYS A 3 -16.06 17.63 13.65
N ILE A 4 -14.93 17.05 13.23
CA ILE A 4 -13.68 17.08 13.98
C ILE A 4 -13.28 18.56 14.13
N SER A 5 -13.08 19.05 15.35
CA SER A 5 -12.69 20.44 15.62
C SER A 5 -11.31 20.72 15.05
N THR A 6 -11.20 21.67 14.12
CA THR A 6 -10.02 21.87 13.26
C THR A 6 -9.04 22.94 13.73
N LYS A 7 -9.26 23.60 14.88
CA LYS A 7 -8.31 24.61 15.37
C LYS A 7 -7.19 23.97 16.20
N LYS A 8 -6.25 23.31 15.51
CA LYS A 8 -4.89 23.09 16.04
C LYS A 8 -4.04 24.30 15.68
N SER A 9 -3.39 24.92 16.67
CA SER A 9 -2.44 26.02 16.42
C SER A 9 -1.32 25.54 15.48
N GLY A 10 -0.93 26.39 14.51
CA GLY A 10 0.09 26.05 13.50
C GLY A 10 -0.44 25.49 12.17
N PHE A 11 -1.76 25.40 11.99
CA PHE A 11 -2.36 24.94 10.73
C PHE A 11 -2.51 26.08 9.72
N ASN A 12 -2.06 25.89 8.48
CA ASN A 12 -2.24 26.86 7.40
C ASN A 12 -3.74 26.96 7.03
N PRO A 13 -4.35 28.16 7.02
CA PRO A 13 -5.79 28.30 6.75
C PRO A 13 -6.21 27.83 5.35
N ASN A 14 -5.28 27.70 4.40
CA ASN A 14 -5.56 27.21 3.06
C ASN A 14 -5.53 25.68 2.95
N TRP A 15 -5.12 24.96 4.01
CA TRP A 15 -5.12 23.51 3.99
C TRP A 15 -6.53 22.96 4.22
N GLN A 16 -6.86 21.90 3.49
CA GLN A 16 -8.12 21.19 3.66
C GLN A 16 -7.87 19.87 4.38
N ILE A 17 -8.66 19.61 5.42
CA ILE A 17 -8.70 18.30 6.07
C ILE A 17 -9.64 17.42 5.25
N LYS A 18 -9.09 16.33 4.73
CA LYS A 18 -9.79 15.33 3.91
C LYS A 18 -9.62 13.94 4.52
N THR A 19 -10.64 13.11 4.37
CA THR A 19 -10.57 11.68 4.66
C THR A 19 -9.86 10.95 3.52
N LEU A 20 -9.33 9.74 3.77
CA LEU A 20 -8.71 8.94 2.71
C LEU A 20 -9.70 8.60 1.58
N ASN A 21 -10.98 8.37 1.92
CA ASN A 21 -12.03 8.11 0.93
C ASN A 21 -12.27 9.31 -0.02
N GLU A 22 -11.92 10.54 0.38
CA GLU A 22 -12.07 11.72 -0.48
C GLU A 22 -10.87 11.92 -1.44
N VAL A 23 -9.72 11.31 -1.16
CA VAL A 23 -8.47 11.57 -1.89
C VAL A 23 -7.88 10.34 -2.58
N CYS A 24 -8.36 9.14 -2.24
CA CYS A 24 -7.91 7.89 -2.84
C CYS A 24 -8.97 7.31 -3.78
N ASP A 25 -8.57 6.89 -4.98
CA ASP A 25 -9.45 6.21 -5.95
C ASP A 25 -10.05 4.92 -5.38
N LYS A 26 -9.27 4.17 -4.60
CA LYS A 26 -9.66 2.90 -3.99
C LYS A 26 -8.82 2.63 -2.74
N ILE A 27 -9.48 2.09 -1.71
CA ILE A 27 -8.82 1.55 -0.52
C ILE A 27 -9.16 0.06 -0.45
N SER A 28 -8.15 -0.79 -0.31
CA SER A 28 -8.32 -2.25 -0.22
C SER A 28 -7.24 -2.91 0.65
N ALA A 29 -7.59 -4.05 1.24
CA ALA A 29 -6.64 -4.92 1.93
C ALA A 29 -5.77 -5.71 0.94
N GLY A 30 -4.69 -6.32 1.45
CA GLY A 30 -3.95 -7.35 0.72
C GLY A 30 -4.77 -8.64 0.58
N GLY A 31 -4.38 -9.50 -0.34
CA GLY A 31 -4.99 -10.83 -0.53
C GLY A 31 -4.04 -11.96 -0.17
N ASP A 32 -4.46 -13.19 -0.42
CA ASP A 32 -3.64 -14.37 -0.19
C ASP A 32 -2.44 -14.45 -1.14
N LYS A 33 -1.43 -15.22 -0.73
CA LYS A 33 -0.23 -15.45 -1.54
C LYS A 33 -0.62 -16.15 -2.85
N PRO A 34 -0.14 -15.68 -4.01
CA PRO A 34 -0.45 -16.32 -5.28
C PRO A 34 0.32 -17.64 -5.42
N ASP A 35 -0.27 -18.62 -6.09
CA ASP A 35 0.29 -19.96 -6.28
C ASP A 35 1.59 -19.96 -7.10
N ASP A 36 1.76 -18.97 -7.97
CA ASP A 36 2.93 -18.81 -8.85
C ASP A 36 4.05 -17.97 -8.21
N CYS A 37 4.00 -17.72 -6.89
CA CYS A 37 5.02 -16.93 -6.21
C CYS A 37 6.39 -17.62 -6.23
N ILE A 38 7.38 -16.92 -6.77
CA ILE A 38 8.80 -17.34 -6.76
C ILE A 38 9.68 -16.29 -6.08
N THR A 39 10.86 -16.69 -5.59
CA THR A 39 11.74 -15.80 -4.81
C THR A 39 12.53 -14.82 -5.69
N GLU A 40 12.88 -15.23 -6.91
CA GLU A 40 13.69 -14.45 -7.85
C GLU A 40 12.89 -14.09 -9.09
N LYS A 41 13.28 -13.04 -9.81
CA LYS A 41 12.61 -12.64 -11.06
C LYS A 41 12.92 -13.64 -12.17
N THR A 42 11.91 -13.96 -12.97
CA THR A 42 12.05 -14.72 -14.23
C THR A 42 11.36 -13.96 -15.35
N GLU A 43 11.56 -14.35 -16.61
CA GLU A 43 10.89 -13.72 -17.75
C GLU A 43 9.35 -13.65 -17.59
N GLU A 44 8.75 -14.64 -16.93
CA GLU A 44 7.32 -14.68 -16.66
C GLU A 44 6.92 -13.95 -15.36
N ASN A 45 7.73 -14.04 -14.30
CA ASN A 45 7.41 -13.53 -12.97
C ASN A 45 8.21 -12.26 -12.67
N GLN A 46 7.75 -11.14 -13.21
CA GLN A 46 8.39 -9.84 -13.05
C GLN A 46 7.73 -8.97 -11.98
N ILE A 47 6.50 -9.29 -11.57
CA ILE A 47 5.69 -8.43 -10.71
C ILE A 47 6.08 -8.65 -9.24
N PRO A 48 6.57 -7.63 -8.53
CA PRO A 48 6.95 -7.78 -7.14
C PRO A 48 5.72 -8.04 -6.25
N ILE A 49 5.87 -8.96 -5.30
CA ILE A 49 4.90 -9.22 -4.24
C ILE A 49 5.39 -8.51 -2.98
N PHE A 50 4.58 -7.57 -2.48
CA PHE A 50 4.88 -6.84 -1.25
C PHE A 50 3.93 -7.26 -0.13
N SER A 51 4.49 -7.73 0.99
CA SER A 51 3.85 -7.60 2.30
C SER A 51 4.05 -6.18 2.84
N ASN A 52 3.45 -5.88 3.99
CA ASN A 52 3.61 -4.59 4.65
C ASN A 52 4.74 -4.57 5.71
N GLY A 53 5.74 -5.45 5.58
CA GLY A 53 6.89 -5.50 6.48
C GLY A 53 7.93 -4.40 6.24
N ILE A 54 8.66 -4.01 7.29
CA ILE A 54 9.75 -3.01 7.21
C ILE A 54 10.96 -3.59 6.45
N LYS A 55 11.34 -4.84 6.73
CA LYS A 55 12.52 -5.48 6.14
C LYS A 55 12.34 -5.57 4.62
N ASN A 56 13.34 -5.09 3.88
CA ASN A 56 13.32 -5.01 2.42
C ASN A 56 12.05 -4.37 1.83
N LYS A 57 11.44 -3.43 2.58
CA LYS A 57 10.15 -2.80 2.21
C LYS A 57 9.06 -3.83 1.89
N GLY A 58 9.11 -4.98 2.56
CA GLY A 58 8.13 -6.05 2.45
C GLY A 58 8.21 -6.86 1.15
N LEU A 59 9.27 -6.79 0.36
CA LEU A 59 9.40 -7.65 -0.81
C LEU A 59 9.48 -9.13 -0.40
N CYS A 60 8.55 -9.93 -0.89
CA CYS A 60 8.39 -11.36 -0.55
C CYS A 60 8.69 -12.31 -1.72
N GLY A 61 8.75 -11.80 -2.95
CA GLY A 61 8.92 -12.60 -4.16
C GLY A 61 8.30 -11.92 -5.37
N TYR A 62 8.03 -12.71 -6.41
CA TYR A 62 7.50 -12.26 -7.68
C TYR A 62 6.40 -13.18 -8.22
N THR A 63 5.42 -12.60 -8.92
CA THR A 63 4.28 -13.28 -9.58
C THR A 63 4.17 -12.79 -11.03
N LYS A 64 3.32 -13.44 -11.82
CA LYS A 64 2.97 -13.03 -13.19
C LYS A 64 2.03 -11.84 -13.22
N THR A 65 1.09 -11.75 -12.27
CA THR A 65 -0.04 -10.82 -12.35
C THR A 65 -0.10 -9.85 -11.16
N PRO A 66 -0.21 -8.53 -11.38
CA PRO A 66 -0.37 -7.56 -10.30
C PRO A 66 -1.82 -7.49 -9.80
N THR A 67 -2.02 -7.12 -8.53
CA THR A 67 -3.33 -6.69 -8.02
C THR A 67 -3.54 -5.18 -8.12
N ILE A 68 -2.44 -4.42 -8.20
CA ILE A 68 -2.44 -2.96 -8.34
C ILE A 68 -1.57 -2.58 -9.53
N THR A 69 -2.13 -1.90 -10.52
CA THR A 69 -1.45 -1.52 -11.78
C THR A 69 -1.05 -0.05 -11.86
N LYS A 70 -1.57 0.79 -10.97
CA LYS A 70 -1.26 2.23 -10.88
C LYS A 70 -0.37 2.51 -9.66
N PRO A 71 0.37 3.64 -9.65
CA PRO A 71 1.09 4.08 -8.47
C PRO A 71 0.16 4.14 -7.25
N ALA A 72 0.61 3.62 -6.11
CA ALA A 72 -0.20 3.52 -4.90
C ALA A 72 0.64 3.58 -3.63
N LEU A 73 -0.04 3.89 -2.52
CA LEU A 73 0.51 3.81 -1.17
C LEU A 73 0.10 2.50 -0.51
N THR A 74 1.05 1.79 0.10
CA THR A 74 0.80 0.64 0.97
C THR A 74 1.03 1.04 2.41
N ILE A 75 0.11 0.70 3.31
CA ILE A 75 0.20 0.99 4.75
C ILE A 75 -0.04 -0.32 5.51
N SER A 76 0.80 -0.63 6.49
CA SER A 76 0.61 -1.76 7.40
C SER A 76 -0.55 -1.55 8.37
N ALA A 77 -1.47 -2.51 8.41
CA ALA A 77 -2.58 -2.53 9.35
C ALA A 77 -2.28 -3.32 10.64
N ARG A 78 -1.30 -4.24 10.59
CA ARG A 78 -0.87 -5.12 11.69
C ARG A 78 0.65 -5.20 11.72
N GLY A 79 1.20 -5.75 12.80
CA GLY A 79 2.65 -5.83 13.00
C GLY A 79 3.25 -4.43 13.14
N THR A 80 3.98 -3.98 12.13
CA THR A 80 4.62 -2.65 12.09
C THR A 80 3.63 -1.55 11.70
N ILE A 81 2.53 -1.41 12.44
CA ILE A 81 1.36 -0.56 12.12
C ILE A 81 1.75 0.86 11.71
N GLY A 82 1.18 1.34 10.60
CA GLY A 82 1.40 2.70 10.08
C GLY A 82 2.65 2.87 9.21
N PHE A 83 3.46 1.83 9.04
CA PHE A 83 4.56 1.83 8.07
C PHE A 83 3.99 1.99 6.66
N ALA A 84 4.44 3.04 5.97
CA ALA A 84 3.94 3.42 4.66
C ALA A 84 5.06 3.32 3.61
N CYS A 85 4.73 2.77 2.44
CA CYS A 85 5.63 2.72 1.28
C CYS A 85 4.89 3.19 0.03
N VAL A 86 5.53 4.10 -0.71
CA VAL A 86 5.07 4.48 -2.05
C VAL A 86 5.54 3.44 -3.05
N ARG A 87 4.63 2.96 -3.91
CA ARG A 87 4.88 1.99 -4.98
C ARG A 87 4.56 2.67 -6.31
N TYR A 88 5.55 2.78 -7.19
CA TYR A 88 5.39 3.44 -8.49
C TYR A 88 5.11 2.47 -9.64
N GLU A 89 5.57 1.22 -9.51
CA GLU A 89 5.39 0.16 -10.51
C GLU A 89 4.23 -0.77 -10.13
N PRO A 90 3.62 -1.49 -11.09
CA PRO A 90 2.63 -2.53 -10.82
C PRO A 90 3.14 -3.57 -9.83
N PHE A 91 2.30 -4.00 -8.90
CA PHE A 91 2.69 -4.94 -7.85
C PHE A 91 1.52 -5.81 -7.38
N PHE A 92 1.88 -6.90 -6.71
CA PHE A 92 0.95 -7.73 -5.97
C PHE A 92 1.00 -7.36 -4.49
N ARG A 93 -0.15 -7.10 -3.89
CA ARG A 93 -0.30 -6.80 -2.46
C ARG A 93 -0.65 -8.05 -1.65
N LEU A 94 0.27 -8.51 -0.81
CA LEU A 94 0.07 -9.66 0.09
C LEU A 94 -0.52 -9.22 1.43
N LEU A 95 -1.48 -9.98 1.94
CA LEU A 95 -1.91 -9.94 3.34
C LEU A 95 -0.95 -10.80 4.16
N ASP A 96 -0.29 -10.18 5.13
CA ASP A 96 0.55 -10.80 6.15
C ASP A 96 -0.03 -10.45 7.53
#